data_AF-A0A9P0TPU9-F1
#
_entry.id   AF-A0A9P0TPU9-F1
#
_cell.length_a   1.000
_cell.length_b   1.000
_cell.length_c   1.000
_cell.angle_alpha   90.00
_cell.angle_beta   90.00
_cell.angle_gamma   90.00
#
_symmetry.space_group_name_H-M   'P 1'
#
loop_
_entity.id
_entity.type
_entity.pdbx_description
1 polymer ?
#
loop_
_entity_poly.entity_id
_entity_poly.type
_entity_poly.pdbx_seq_one_letter_code
_entity_poly.pdbx_strand_id
1 'polypeptide(L)'
;MNIEHKYNCVVCRAEFDFNDEHKANHKKLETHKQKLILYPHKEDFEENLIRQLDSETCYCTICGVSLSTHSLMRHLSAGVHKMELMKAKNRAYTYKPLE
;
A
#
# COMPACT_ATOMS: atom_id res chain seq x y z
N MET A 1 -11.42 -9.22 25.63
CA MET A 1 -10.09 -8.98 25.03
C MET A 1 -10.24 -7.68 24.24
N ASN A 2 -9.74 -6.56 24.76
CA ASN A 2 -9.83 -5.28 24.04
C ASN A 2 -8.82 -5.32 22.89
N ILE A 3 -9.31 -5.27 21.65
CA ILE A 3 -8.45 -5.13 20.48
C ILE A 3 -8.12 -3.65 20.38
N GLU A 4 -6.90 -3.27 20.75
CA GLU A 4 -6.40 -1.93 20.46
C GLU A 4 -6.23 -1.79 18.95
N HIS A 5 -7.04 -0.94 18.33
CA HIS A 5 -6.89 -0.62 16.92
C HIS A 5 -5.67 0.30 16.75
N LYS A 6 -4.78 -0.04 15.81
CA LYS A 6 -3.59 0.75 15.45
C LYS A 6 -3.51 0.93 13.94
N TYR A 7 -2.92 2.04 13.52
CA TYR A 7 -2.50 2.23 12.15
C TYR A 7 -1.05 1.80 11.98
N ASN A 8 -0.78 1.21 10.82
CA ASN A 8 0.53 0.72 10.43
C ASN A 8 0.96 1.43 9.14
N CYS A 9 2.11 2.11 9.17
CA CYS A 9 2.74 2.63 7.96
C CYS A 9 3.82 1.66 7.49
N VAL A 10 3.55 0.94 6.40
CA VAL A 10 4.48 -0.06 5.85
C VAL A 10 5.83 0.53 5.41
N VAL A 11 5.81 1.76 4.88
CA VAL A 11 7.01 2.42 4.35
C VAL A 11 7.87 2.96 5.49
N CYS A 12 7.23 3.46 6.55
CA CYS A 12 7.92 3.99 7.71
C CYS A 12 8.32 2.92 8.73
N ARG A 13 7.70 1.72 8.67
CA ARG A 13 7.74 0.68 9.70
C ARG A 13 7.38 1.24 11.07
N ALA A 14 6.32 2.03 11.10
CA ALA A 14 5.85 2.75 12.28
C ALA A 14 4.40 2.38 12.59
N GLU A 15 4.11 2.22 13.88
CA GLU A 15 2.77 2.00 14.43
C GLU A 15 2.34 3.21 15.24
N PHE A 16 1.06 3.55 15.15
CA PHE A 16 0.46 4.62 15.94
C PHE A 16 -1.01 4.32 16.21
N ASP A 17 -1.56 4.98 17.22
CA ASP A 17 -2.95 4.79 17.62
C ASP A 17 -3.90 5.04 16.44
N PHE A 18 -5.07 4.39 16.47
CA PHE A 18 -6.12 4.55 15.46
C PHE A 18 -6.79 5.93 15.57
N ASN A 19 -6.05 6.95 15.12
CA ASN A 19 -6.45 8.34 15.07
C ASN A 19 -6.17 8.87 13.66
N ASP A 20 -7.24 9.21 12.93
CA ASP A 20 -7.14 9.69 11.53
C ASP A 20 -6.36 11.01 11.42
N GLU A 21 -6.35 11.85 12.46
CA GLU A 21 -5.51 13.06 12.49
C GLU A 21 -4.03 12.71 12.54
N HIS A 22 -3.64 11.78 13.42
CA HIS A 22 -2.25 11.29 13.50
C HIS A 22 -1.82 10.64 12.18
N LYS A 23 -2.69 9.86 11.56
CA LYS A 23 -2.48 9.27 10.23
C LYS A 23 -2.30 10.33 9.15
N ALA A 24 -3.14 11.37 9.14
CA ALA A 24 -3.05 12.45 8.18
C ALA A 24 -1.76 13.27 8.38
N ASN A 25 -1.40 13.58 9.63
CA ASN A 25 -0.19 14.31 9.97
C ASN A 25 1.06 13.50 9.64
N HIS A 26 1.08 12.19 9.91
CA HIS A 26 2.16 11.30 9.52
C HIS A 26 2.48 11.37 8.03
N LYS A 27 1.45 11.34 7.17
CA LYS A 27 1.61 11.42 5.71
C LYS A 27 2.20 12.74 5.23
N LYS A 28 2.06 13.82 6.01
CA LYS A 28 2.59 15.16 5.69
C LYS A 28 4.05 15.33 6.08
N LEU A 29 4.59 14.48 6.95
CA LEU A 29 5.98 14.55 7.40
C LEU A 29 6.95 14.41 6.22
N GLU A 30 7.95 15.28 6.15
CA GLU A 30 9.00 15.21 5.12
C GLU A 30 9.74 13.87 5.15
N THR A 31 9.94 13.30 6.34
CA THR A 31 10.53 11.97 6.51
C THR A 31 9.70 10.86 5.86
N HIS A 32 8.37 10.95 5.90
CA HIS A 32 7.49 10.01 5.20
C HIS A 32 7.59 10.17 3.68
N LYS A 33 7.58 11.42 3.19
CA LYS A 33 7.72 11.72 1.75
C LYS A 33 9.05 11.22 1.19
N GLN A 34 10.15 11.45 1.91
CA GLN A 34 11.47 10.94 1.54
C GLN A 34 11.49 9.41 1.44
N LYS A 35 10.88 8.71 2.40
CA LYS A 35 10.76 7.25 2.33
C LYS A 35 9.89 6.79 1.14
N LEU A 36 8.84 7.50 0.79
CA LEU A 36 8.03 7.17 -0.41
C LEU A 36 8.85 7.26 -1.70
N ILE A 37 9.81 8.17 -1.77
CA ILE A 37 10.75 8.31 -2.90
C ILE A 37 11.75 7.16 -2.93
N LEU A 38 12.28 6.75 -1.76
CA LEU A 38 13.25 5.65 -1.65
C LEU A 38 12.65 4.27 -1.99
N TYR A 39 11.35 4.11 -1.78
CA TYR A 39 10.64 2.85 -2.03
C TYR A 39 9.57 3.06 -3.10
N PRO A 40 9.89 3.40 -4.36
CA PRO A 40 8.89 3.72 -5.36
C PRO A 40 8.06 2.48 -5.76
N HIS A 41 6.95 2.72 -6.46
CA HIS A 41 6.29 1.64 -7.17
C HIS A 41 7.18 1.16 -8.34
N LYS A 42 7.21 -0.14 -8.57
CA LYS A 42 7.96 -0.75 -9.67
C LYS A 42 7.14 -0.62 -10.96
N GLU A 43 7.71 0.05 -11.96
CA GLU A 43 7.03 0.35 -13.22
C GLU A 43 6.64 -0.92 -13.99
N ASP A 44 7.45 -1.98 -13.93
CA ASP A 44 7.20 -3.28 -14.57
C ASP A 44 5.87 -3.96 -14.15
N PHE A 45 5.27 -3.51 -13.05
CA PHE A 45 4.01 -4.06 -12.54
C PHE A 45 2.79 -3.17 -12.83
N GLU A 46 2.99 -2.02 -13.47
CA GLU A 46 1.94 -1.13 -13.98
C GLU A 46 0.81 -0.88 -12.95
N GLU A 47 -0.42 -1.18 -13.33
CA GLU A 47 -1.65 -1.05 -12.54
C GLU A 47 -1.72 -1.90 -11.26
N ASN A 48 -0.80 -2.85 -11.07
CA ASN A 48 -0.74 -3.65 -9.84
C ASN A 48 -0.14 -2.86 -8.67
N LEU A 49 0.48 -1.70 -8.93
CA LEU A 49 0.99 -0.77 -7.92
C LEU A 49 1.86 -1.47 -6.85
N ILE A 50 2.83 -2.26 -7.31
CA ILE A 50 3.72 -3.02 -6.44
C ILE A 50 4.86 -2.14 -5.98
N ARG A 51 5.07 -2.07 -4.67
CA ARG A 51 6.14 -1.30 -4.04
C ARG A 51 7.24 -2.23 -3.52
N GLN A 52 8.49 -2.01 -3.91
CA GLN A 52 9.61 -2.74 -3.33
C GLN A 52 9.99 -2.11 -1.99
N LEU A 53 9.99 -2.88 -0.90
CA LEU A 53 10.36 -2.38 0.43
C LEU A 53 11.82 -2.69 0.78
N ASP A 54 12.34 -3.82 0.29
CA ASP A 54 13.73 -4.27 0.39
C ASP A 54 13.97 -5.37 -0.66
N SER A 55 15.10 -6.10 -0.63
CA SER A 55 15.41 -7.13 -1.62
C SER A 55 14.45 -8.33 -1.60
N GLU A 56 13.81 -8.62 -0.47
CA GLU A 56 13.05 -9.84 -0.24
C GLU A 56 11.55 -9.59 -0.08
N THR A 57 11.16 -8.35 0.17
CA THR A 57 9.78 -7.98 0.50
C THR A 57 9.24 -6.90 -0.44
N CYS A 58 8.02 -7.12 -0.92
CA CYS A 58 7.25 -6.12 -1.62
C CYS A 58 5.88 -5.92 -0.95
N TYR A 59 5.24 -4.82 -1.30
CA TYR A 59 3.91 -4.46 -0.84
C TYR A 59 2.96 -4.30 -2.02
N CYS A 60 1.84 -5.00 -1.98
CA CYS A 60 0.77 -4.85 -2.94
C CYS A 60 -0.17 -3.75 -2.48
N THR A 61 -0.17 -2.61 -3.17
CA THR A 61 -1.04 -1.47 -2.81
C THR A 61 -2.52 -1.81 -3.03
N ILE A 62 -2.83 -2.66 -4.01
CA ILE A 62 -4.19 -3.10 -4.34
C ILE A 62 -4.79 -3.92 -3.21
N CYS A 63 -4.03 -4.90 -2.69
CA CYS A 63 -4.51 -5.81 -1.65
C CYS A 63 -4.20 -5.33 -0.22
N GLY A 64 -3.30 -4.36 -0.05
CA GLY A 64 -2.92 -3.85 1.26
C GLY A 64 -2.04 -4.79 2.08
N VAL A 65 -1.24 -5.65 1.43
CA VAL A 65 -0.44 -6.70 2.08
C VAL A 65 1.03 -6.64 1.71
N SER A 66 1.89 -6.95 2.69
CA SER A 66 3.31 -7.23 2.45
C SER A 66 3.51 -8.72 2.16
N LEU A 67 4.34 -9.03 1.19
CA LEU A 67 4.62 -10.39 0.76
C LEU A 67 6.07 -10.53 0.30
N SER A 68 6.58 -11.76 0.30
CA SER A 68 7.89 -12.04 -0.29
C SER A 68 7.87 -11.82 -1.80
N THR A 69 8.96 -11.27 -2.34
CA THR A 69 9.20 -11.11 -3.78
C THR A 69 9.05 -12.42 -4.55
N HIS A 70 9.46 -13.55 -3.97
CA HIS A 70 9.31 -14.88 -4.55
C HIS A 70 7.84 -15.30 -4.74
N SER A 71 6.95 -14.79 -3.90
CA SER A 71 5.50 -15.09 -3.97
C SER A 71 4.72 -14.10 -4.81
N LEU A 72 5.36 -13.03 -5.32
CA LEU A 72 4.68 -11.93 -5.99
C LEU A 72 3.90 -12.39 -7.23
N MET A 73 4.55 -13.11 -8.14
CA MET A 73 3.87 -13.56 -9.38
C MET A 73 2.68 -14.47 -9.08
N ARG A 74 2.82 -15.37 -8.11
CA ARG A 74 1.72 -16.21 -7.64
C ARG A 74 0.57 -15.36 -7.09
N HIS A 75 0.88 -14.38 -6.25
CA HIS A 75 -0.11 -13.44 -5.71
C HIS A 75 -0.87 -12.70 -6.82
N LEU A 76 -0.15 -12.13 -7.80
CA LEU A 76 -0.77 -11.39 -8.91
C LEU A 76 -1.65 -12.27 -9.80
N SER A 77 -1.29 -13.55 -9.94
CA SER A 77 -2.06 -14.51 -10.75
C SER A 77 -3.33 -15.00 -10.04
N ALA A 78 -3.41 -14.86 -8.71
CA ALA A 78 -4.51 -15.36 -7.90
C ALA A 78 -5.83 -14.63 -8.22
N GLY A 79 -6.94 -15.37 -8.22
CA GLY A 79 -8.26 -14.82 -8.50
C GLY A 79 -8.66 -13.68 -7.55
N VAL A 80 -8.25 -13.76 -6.28
CA VAL A 80 -8.51 -12.71 -5.28
C VAL A 80 -7.84 -11.39 -5.68
N HIS A 81 -6.57 -11.41 -6.09
CA HIS A 81 -5.88 -10.19 -6.52
C HIS A 81 -6.54 -9.59 -7.76
N LYS A 82 -6.87 -10.42 -8.77
CA LYS A 82 -7.55 -9.95 -10.00
C LYS A 82 -8.88 -9.27 -9.69
N MET A 83 -9.64 -9.81 -8.74
CA MET A 83 -10.89 -9.21 -8.29
C MET A 83 -10.67 -7.86 -7.61
N GLU A 84 -9.70 -7.74 -6.71
CA GLU A 84 -9.39 -6.46 -6.04
C GLU A 84 -8.84 -5.42 -7.02
N LEU A 85 -8.03 -5.84 -8.00
CA LEU A 85 -7.54 -4.98 -9.07
C LEU A 85 -8.69 -4.42 -9.92
N MET A 86 -9.66 -5.26 -10.28
CA MET A 86 -10.86 -4.82 -11.00
C MET A 86 -11.66 -3.79 -10.17
N LYS A 87 -11.83 -4.02 -8.86
CA LYS A 87 -12.49 -3.05 -7.97
C LYS A 87 -11.73 -1.72 -7.92
N ALA A 88 -10.40 -1.78 -7.80
CA ALA A 88 -9.56 -0.59 -7.78
C ALA A 88 -9.67 0.21 -9.09
N LYS A 89 -9.62 -0.46 -10.24
CA LYS A 89 -9.85 0.15 -11.56
C LYS A 89 -11.20 0.84 -11.68
N ASN A 90 -12.26 0.16 -11.25
CA ASN A 90 -13.60 0.74 -11.28
C ASN A 90 -13.70 1.99 -10.40
N ARG A 91 -13.14 1.96 -9.18
CA ARG A 91 -13.10 3.14 -8.31
C ARG A 91 -12.36 4.31 -8.96
N ALA A 92 -11.19 4.05 -9.54
CA ALA A 92 -10.40 5.06 -10.23
C ALA A 92 -11.16 5.65 -11.44
N TYR A 93 -11.84 4.80 -12.23
CA TYR A 93 -12.66 5.26 -13.35
C TYR A 93 -13.82 6.15 -12.93
N THR A 94 -14.43 5.86 -11.78
CA THR A 94 -15.55 6.64 -11.23
C THR A 94 -15.11 7.80 -10.33
N TYR A 95 -13.81 7.99 -10.12
CA TYR A 95 -13.30 8.99 -9.20
C TYR A 95 -13.57 10.40 -9.73
N LYS A 96 -14.23 11.21 -8.90
CA LYS A 96 -14.43 12.64 -9.14
C LYS A 96 -13.64 13.40 -8.07
N PRO A 97 -12.62 14.18 -8.44
CA PRO A 97 -11.94 15.06 -7.51
C PRO A 97 -12.97 15.99 -6.86
N LEU A 98 -12.84 16.21 -5.55
CA LEU A 98 -13.59 17.28 -4.90
C LEU A 98 -12.98 18.61 -5.36
N GLU A 99 -13.83 19.52 -5.84
CA GLU A 99 -13.46 20.90 -6.18
C GLU A 99 -12.98 21.69 -4.96
#